data_AF-A0A846E8K0-F1
#
_entry.id   AF-A0A846E8K0-F1
#
_cell.length_a   1.000
_cell.length_b   1.000
_cell.length_c   1.000
_cell.angle_alpha   90.00
_cell.angle_beta   90.00
_cell.angle_gamma   90.00
#
_symmetry.space_group_name_H-M   'P 1'
#
loop_
_entity.id
_entity.type
_entity.pdbx_description
1 polymer ?
#
loop_
_entity_poly.entity_id
_entity_poly.type
_entity_poly.pdbx_seq_one_letter_code
_entity_poly.pdbx_strand_id
1 'polypeptide(L)'
;MSAYQKTIQAFVKVIKSEPALFSQEDWLSLTELIDNLPDDDEEISKGIRDWLKSRSQINEVFKNKRQELPSSLNNDGQILGPGGNKSPTPANQQSESSKELIQNAIKLNSPLSDDKKSPPKP
;
A
#
# COMPACT_ATOMS: atom_id res chain seq x y z
N MET A 1 13.32 7.37 -7.93
CA MET A 1 12.59 6.76 -6.79
C MET A 1 13.61 6.19 -5.82
N SER A 2 13.46 6.41 -4.51
CA SER A 2 14.39 5.80 -3.53
C SER A 2 14.15 4.29 -3.40
N ALA A 3 15.14 3.54 -2.90
CA ALA A 3 14.97 2.11 -2.67
C ALA A 3 13.86 1.78 -1.65
N TYR A 4 13.65 2.68 -0.68
CA TYR A 4 12.61 2.59 0.34
C TYR A 4 11.22 2.82 -0.24
N GLN A 5 11.05 3.91 -0.97
CA GLN A 5 9.80 4.22 -1.65
C GLN A 5 9.43 3.11 -2.65
N LYS A 6 10.42 2.54 -3.38
CA LYS A 6 10.20 1.41 -4.30
C LYS A 6 9.69 0.17 -3.57
N THR A 7 10.20 -0.08 -2.36
CA THR A 7 9.75 -1.17 -1.49
C THR A 7 8.30 -0.94 -1.08
N ILE A 8 7.97 0.27 -0.63
CA ILE A 8 6.62 0.63 -0.17
C ILE A 8 5.60 0.51 -1.32
N GLN A 9 5.89 1.07 -2.49
CA GLN A 9 4.98 0.96 -3.64
C GLN A 9 4.82 -0.48 -4.14
N ALA A 10 5.90 -1.26 -4.17
CA ALA A 10 5.81 -2.66 -4.53
C ALA A 10 4.88 -3.41 -3.58
N PHE A 11 5.00 -3.15 -2.28
CA PHE A 11 4.15 -3.76 -1.26
C PHE A 11 2.67 -3.33 -1.37
N VAL A 12 2.41 -2.04 -1.58
CA VAL A 12 1.06 -1.53 -1.86
C VAL A 12 0.47 -2.21 -3.11
N LYS A 13 1.28 -2.46 -4.14
CA LYS A 13 0.83 -3.18 -5.34
C LYS A 13 0.45 -4.62 -5.06
N VAL A 14 1.17 -5.31 -4.16
CA VAL A 14 0.79 -6.67 -3.70
C VAL A 14 -0.57 -6.64 -3.02
N ILE A 15 -0.78 -5.72 -2.07
CA ILE A 15 -2.05 -5.55 -1.37
C ILE A 15 -3.22 -5.35 -2.34
N LYS A 16 -3.03 -4.50 -3.37
CA LYS A 16 -4.09 -4.17 -4.33
C LYS A 16 -4.33 -5.26 -5.39
N SER A 17 -3.29 -5.97 -5.79
CA SER A 17 -3.39 -6.95 -6.89
C SER A 17 -3.74 -8.34 -6.39
N GLU A 18 -3.25 -8.70 -5.20
CA GLU A 18 -3.34 -10.05 -4.65
C GLU A 18 -3.81 -10.04 -3.18
N PRO A 19 -4.93 -9.38 -2.85
CA PRO A 19 -5.42 -9.31 -1.46
C PRO A 19 -5.77 -10.69 -0.88
N ALA A 20 -6.08 -11.66 -1.75
CA ALA A 20 -6.39 -13.04 -1.36
C ALA A 20 -5.18 -13.79 -0.78
N LEU A 21 -3.94 -13.29 -0.97
CA LEU A 21 -2.75 -13.88 -0.35
C LEU A 21 -2.62 -13.56 1.14
N PHE A 22 -3.37 -12.58 1.62
CA PHE A 22 -3.32 -12.12 3.00
C PHE A 22 -4.47 -12.76 3.77
N SER A 23 -4.11 -13.53 4.80
CA SER A 23 -5.08 -14.05 5.76
C SER A 23 -5.57 -12.94 6.68
N GLN A 24 -6.65 -13.18 7.42
CA GLN A 24 -7.15 -12.22 8.41
C GLN A 24 -6.09 -11.84 9.45
N GLU A 25 -5.31 -12.83 9.92
CA GLU A 25 -4.19 -12.61 10.84
C GLU A 25 -3.06 -11.76 10.21
N ASP A 26 -2.84 -11.91 8.89
CA ASP A 26 -1.86 -11.10 8.17
C ASP A 26 -2.31 -9.65 8.10
N TRP A 27 -3.59 -9.40 7.82
CA TRP A 27 -4.14 -8.05 7.82
C TRP A 27 -4.07 -7.38 9.20
N LEU A 28 -4.38 -8.12 10.28
CA LEU A 28 -4.27 -7.61 11.64
C LEU A 28 -2.82 -7.27 12.00
N SER A 29 -1.91 -8.24 11.78
CA SER A 29 -0.48 -8.05 12.05
C SER A 29 0.11 -6.91 11.24
N LEU A 30 -0.32 -6.75 9.99
CA LEU A 30 0.15 -5.68 9.12
C LEU A 30 -0.39 -4.32 9.56
N THR A 31 -1.66 -4.25 9.94
CA THR A 31 -2.26 -3.00 10.45
C THR A 31 -1.53 -2.54 11.71
N GLU A 32 -1.31 -3.45 12.66
CA GLU A 32 -0.57 -3.17 13.89
C GLU A 32 0.87 -2.73 13.61
N LEU A 33 1.57 -3.43 12.71
CA LEU A 33 2.93 -3.07 12.31
C LEU A 33 3.00 -1.62 11.78
N ILE A 34 2.11 -1.27 10.84
CA ILE A 34 2.12 0.04 10.21
C ILE A 34 1.73 1.13 11.21
N ASP A 35 0.78 0.86 12.12
CA ASP A 35 0.37 1.82 13.14
C ASP A 35 1.52 2.17 14.10
N ASN A 36 2.31 1.16 14.51
CA ASN A 36 3.45 1.31 15.42
C ASN A 36 4.70 1.93 14.78
N LEU A 37 4.82 1.94 13.46
CA LEU A 37 5.99 2.50 12.77
C LEU A 37 5.90 4.04 12.68
N PRO A 38 7.03 4.75 12.78
CA PRO A 38 7.07 6.18 12.52
C PRO A 38 6.72 6.47 11.06
N ASP A 39 6.35 7.72 10.80
CA ASP A 39 6.05 8.21 9.45
C ASP A 39 7.35 8.46 8.65
N ASP A 40 8.15 7.41 8.48
CA ASP A 40 9.47 7.45 7.84
C ASP A 40 9.62 6.30 6.83
N ASP A 41 9.96 6.65 5.59
CA ASP A 41 10.07 5.69 4.49
C ASP A 41 11.08 4.56 4.76
N GLU A 42 12.21 4.87 5.39
CA GLU A 42 13.24 3.88 5.69
C GLU A 42 12.74 2.88 6.71
N GLU A 43 12.22 3.37 7.84
CA GLU A 43 11.66 2.55 8.92
C GLU A 43 10.46 1.72 8.45
N ILE A 44 9.55 2.32 7.68
CA ILE A 44 8.40 1.63 7.09
C ILE A 44 8.89 0.52 6.16
N SER A 45 9.83 0.82 5.26
CA SER A 45 10.35 -0.16 4.31
C SER A 45 11.09 -1.31 5.00
N LYS A 46 11.74 -1.02 6.13
CA LYS A 46 12.46 -2.00 6.95
C LYS A 46 11.45 -2.88 7.69
N GLY A 47 10.45 -2.29 8.33
CA GLY A 47 9.36 -3.00 9.01
C GLY A 47 8.64 -3.97 8.08
N ILE A 48 8.27 -3.51 6.87
CA ILE A 48 7.65 -4.38 5.84
C ILE A 48 8.58 -5.53 5.47
N ARG A 49 9.87 -5.26 5.21
CA ARG A 49 10.83 -6.30 4.85
C ARG A 49 11.01 -7.32 5.96
N ASP A 50 11.08 -6.87 7.20
CA ASP A 50 11.20 -7.74 8.37
C ASP A 50 9.93 -8.59 8.54
N TRP A 51 8.74 -8.00 8.35
CA TRP A 51 7.45 -8.70 8.41
C TRP A 51 7.26 -9.75 7.29
N LEU A 52 7.79 -9.48 6.10
CA LEU A 52 7.76 -10.41 4.95
C LEU A 52 8.69 -11.61 5.14
N LYS A 53 9.72 -11.54 5.99
CA LYS A 53 10.65 -12.68 6.22
C LYS A 53 9.92 -13.92 6.72
N SER A 54 8.89 -13.74 7.54
CA SER A 54 8.09 -14.83 8.09
C SER A 54 6.96 -15.29 7.16
N ARG A 55 6.79 -14.66 5.98
CA ARG A 55 5.65 -14.85 5.08
C ARG A 55 6.12 -15.11 3.66
N SER A 56 6.71 -16.28 3.44
CA SER A 56 7.37 -16.68 2.20
C SER A 56 6.52 -16.45 0.96
N GLN A 57 5.24 -16.83 0.98
CA GLN A 57 4.32 -16.68 -0.17
C GLN A 57 4.11 -15.20 -0.56
N ILE A 58 3.87 -14.33 0.42
CA ILE A 58 3.68 -12.89 0.18
C ILE A 58 5.01 -12.25 -0.27
N ASN A 59 6.12 -12.71 0.30
CA ASN A 59 7.46 -12.23 -0.04
C ASN A 59 7.85 -12.54 -1.50
N GLU A 60 7.46 -13.71 -2.04
CA GLU A 60 7.71 -14.05 -3.44
C GLU A 60 6.97 -13.11 -4.39
N VAL A 61 5.68 -12.91 -4.16
CA VAL A 61 4.87 -11.98 -4.97
C VAL A 61 5.39 -10.55 -4.83
N PHE A 62 5.77 -10.14 -3.62
CA PHE A 62 6.42 -8.86 -3.36
C PHE A 62 7.71 -8.68 -4.17
N LYS A 63 8.60 -9.67 -4.20
CA LYS A 63 9.84 -9.61 -4.99
C LYS A 63 9.55 -9.46 -6.46
N ASN A 64 8.59 -10.22 -6.99
CA ASN A 64 8.15 -10.11 -8.38
C ASN A 64 7.63 -8.69 -8.67
N LYS A 65 6.70 -8.17 -7.86
CA LYS A 65 6.18 -6.80 -8.02
C LYS A 65 7.29 -5.76 -7.92
N ARG A 66 8.25 -5.92 -7.02
CA ARG A 66 9.38 -5.00 -6.86
C ARG A 66 10.32 -5.02 -8.08
N GLN A 67 10.50 -6.17 -8.72
CA GLN A 67 11.27 -6.27 -9.97
C GLN A 67 10.54 -5.65 -11.15
N GLU A 68 9.21 -5.80 -11.20
CA GLU A 68 8.35 -5.18 -12.23
C GLU A 68 8.30 -3.65 -12.11
N LEU A 69 8.56 -3.07 -10.94
CA LEU A 69 8.59 -1.61 -10.79
C LEU A 69 9.82 -1.03 -11.52
N PRO A 70 9.62 -0.13 -12.51
CA PRO A 70 10.75 0.53 -13.16
C PRO A 70 11.54 1.37 -12.16
N SER A 71 12.86 1.39 -12.29
CA SER A 71 13.75 2.20 -11.44
C SER A 71 13.54 3.72 -11.65
N SER A 72 13.02 4.09 -12.82
CA SER A 72 12.57 5.44 -13.15
C SER A 72 11.05 5.48 -13.03
N LEU A 73 10.56 6.18 -12.00
CA LEU A 73 9.15 6.55 -11.90
C LEU A 73 8.89 7.64 -12.95
N ASN A 74 8.70 7.26 -14.22
CA ASN A 74 7.84 8.09 -15.05
C ASN A 74 6.45 7.94 -14.43
N ASN A 75 5.85 9.06 -14.06
CA ASN A 75 4.50 9.16 -13.52
C ASN A 75 3.46 8.76 -14.58
N ASP A 76 3.51 7.51 -15.05
CA ASP A 76 2.60 6.97 -16.04
C ASP A 76 1.88 5.78 -15.39
N GLY A 77 0.70 6.06 -14.84
CA GLY A 77 -0.04 5.06 -14.08
C GLY A 77 -1.27 5.56 -13.31
N GLN A 78 -1.52 6.87 -13.24
CA GLN A 78 -2.89 7.37 -13.04
C GLN A 78 -3.57 7.55 -14.40
N ILE A 79 -3.79 6.44 -15.11
CA ILE A 79 -4.86 6.36 -16.09
C ILE A 79 -5.98 5.60 -15.41
N LEU A 80 -6.70 6.31 -14.52
CA LEU A 80 -7.95 5.86 -13.94
C LEU A 80 -9.05 6.12 -15.00
N GLY A 81 -9.28 5.15 -15.88
CA GLY A 81 -10.41 5.12 -16.83
C GLY A 81 -10.41 6.16 -17.96
N PRO A 82 -11.21 5.95 -19.02
CA PRO A 82 -11.44 6.95 -20.05
C PRO A 82 -12.37 8.05 -19.49
N GLY A 83 -11.80 8.95 -18.71
CA GLY A 83 -12.48 10.04 -18.05
C GLY A 83 -11.45 10.99 -17.46
N GLY A 84 -10.79 11.75 -18.33
CA GLY A 84 -9.73 12.67 -17.96
C GLY A 84 -10.21 13.78 -17.02
N ASN A 85 -10.14 13.54 -15.72
CA ASN A 85 -10.18 14.59 -14.71
C ASN A 85 -8.76 14.76 -14.18
N LYS A 86 -8.08 15.78 -14.68
CA LYS A 86 -6.95 16.37 -13.96
C LYS A 86 -7.52 16.87 -12.64
N SER A 87 -7.37 16.10 -11.56
CA SER A 87 -7.64 16.61 -10.23
C SER A 87 -6.76 17.84 -10.04
N PRO A 88 -7.31 19.04 -9.76
CA PRO A 88 -6.50 20.15 -9.32
C PRO A 88 -6.12 19.84 -7.88
N THR A 89 -5.02 19.13 -7.68
CA THR A 89 -4.44 18.99 -6.34
C THR A 89 -4.09 20.41 -5.88
N PRO A 90 -4.76 20.98 -4.86
CA PRO A 90 -4.38 22.27 -4.32
C PRO A 90 -2.94 22.17 -3.80
N ALA A 91 -2.14 23.22 -3.98
CA ALA A 91 -0.73 23.29 -3.60
C ALA A 91 -0.44 23.13 -2.09
N ASN A 92 -1.41 22.67 -1.30
CA ASN A 92 -1.37 22.49 0.15
C ASN A 92 -1.78 21.07 0.59
N GLN A 93 -1.97 20.12 -0.34
CA GLN A 93 -2.06 18.70 0.05
C GLN A 93 -0.64 18.21 0.27
N GLN A 94 -0.26 18.00 1.54
CA GLN A 94 0.85 17.11 1.87
C GLN A 94 0.68 15.85 1.02
N SER A 95 1.70 15.54 0.22
CA SER A 95 1.77 14.23 -0.45
C SER A 95 1.42 13.16 0.58
N GLU A 96 0.43 12.30 0.29
CA GLU A 96 0.07 11.20 1.18
C GLU A 96 1.35 10.52 1.65
N SER A 97 1.54 10.42 2.97
CA SER A 97 2.76 9.80 3.47
C SER A 97 2.76 8.32 3.10
N SER A 98 3.95 7.72 3.03
CA SER A 98 4.09 6.28 2.75
C SER A 98 3.28 5.42 3.72
N LYS A 99 3.16 5.84 4.98
CA LYS A 99 2.31 5.19 5.98
C LYS A 99 0.85 5.24 5.58
N GLU A 100 0.35 6.41 5.21
CA GLU A 100 -1.04 6.61 4.77
C GLU A 100 -1.35 5.82 3.51
N LEU A 101 -0.42 5.76 2.54
CA LEU A 101 -0.58 4.96 1.33
C LEU A 101 -0.82 3.48 1.63
N ILE A 102 -0.09 2.92 2.60
CA ILE A 102 -0.25 1.52 3.01
C ILE A 102 -1.56 1.35 3.79
N GLN A 103 -1.87 2.25 4.72
CA GLN A 103 -3.11 2.20 5.49
C GLN A 103 -4.35 2.27 4.58
N ASN A 104 -4.33 3.14 3.57
CA ASN A 104 -5.41 3.24 2.59
C ASN A 104 -5.52 1.97 1.75
N ALA A 105 -4.40 1.37 1.34
CA ALA A 105 -4.40 0.10 0.64
C ALA A 105 -4.99 -1.03 1.50
N ILE A 106 -4.62 -1.12 2.78
CA ILE A 106 -5.18 -2.09 3.72
C ILE A 106 -6.69 -1.86 3.88
N LYS A 107 -7.12 -0.63 4.15
CA LYS A 107 -8.54 -0.29 4.34
C LYS A 107 -9.39 -0.69 3.13
N LEU A 108 -8.91 -0.47 1.92
CA LEU A 108 -9.68 -0.75 0.70
C LEU A 108 -9.72 -2.23 0.31
N ASN A 109 -8.74 -3.04 0.74
CA ASN A 109 -8.58 -4.41 0.25
C ASN A 109 -8.71 -5.47 1.37
N SER A 110 -8.65 -5.07 2.63
CA SER A 110 -8.80 -5.97 3.76
C SER A 110 -10.28 -6.22 4.07
N PRO A 111 -10.68 -7.47 4.36
CA PRO A 111 -12.02 -7.80 4.85
C PRO A 111 -12.29 -7.22 6.26
N LEU A 112 -11.27 -6.70 6.95
CA LEU A 112 -11.42 -6.08 8.28
C LEU A 112 -12.18 -4.74 8.25
N SER A 113 -12.33 -4.12 7.07
CA SER A 113 -12.97 -2.81 6.92
C SER A 113 -14.50 -2.86 6.87
N ASP A 114 -15.10 -4.06 6.97
CA ASP A 114 -16.55 -4.26 6.84
C ASP A 114 -17.35 -3.56 7.95
N ASP A 115 -16.72 -3.14 9.06
CA ASP A 115 -17.41 -2.48 10.18
C ASP A 115 -17.78 -1.00 9.93
N LYS A 116 -17.34 -0.38 8.82
CA LYS A 116 -17.65 1.05 8.52
C LYS A 116 -18.31 1.33 7.17
N LYS A 117 -18.93 0.34 6.54
CA LYS A 117 -19.97 0.64 5.55
C LYS A 117 -21.30 0.83 6.30
N SER A 118 -21.44 1.95 7.01
CA SER A 118 -22.77 2.37 7.46
C SER A 118 -23.71 2.34 6.26
N PRO A 119 -24.81 1.58 6.28
CA PRO A 119 -25.84 1.73 5.27
C PRO A 119 -26.34 3.18 5.32
N PRO A 120 -26.59 3.84 4.18
CA PRO A 120 -27.25 5.13 4.18
C PRO A 120 -28.58 4.96 4.92
N LYS A 121 -28.73 5.69 6.04
CA LYS A 121 -29.95 5.66 6.83
C LYS A 121 -31.08 6.27 5.99
N PRO A 122 -32.28 5.65 5.94
CA PRO A 122 -33.38 6.01 5.05
C PRO A 122 -33.92 7.42 5.29
#